data_AF-A0A8S9KEH6-F1
#
_entry.id   AF-A0A8S9KEH6-F1
#
_cell.length_a   1.000
_cell.length_b   1.000
_cell.length_c   1.000
_cell.angle_alpha   90.00
_cell.angle_beta   90.00
_cell.angle_gamma   90.00
#
_symmetry.space_group_name_H-M   'P 1'
#
loop_
_entity.id
_entity.type
_entity.pdbx_description
1 polymer ?
#
loop_
_entity_poly.entity_id
_entity_poly.type
_entity_poly.pdbx_seq_one_letter_code
_entity_poly.pdbx_strand_id
1 'polypeptide(L)'
;MLNESELQCDWISLNVELAIVIPIKDLSNFEFEIVQVAIESLDDKEPPSLKSKDAVIYIAYKDLAKARTGEPYHCQAVVRRVINDATGTLSIQGD
;
A
#
# COMPACT_ATOMS: atom_id res chain seq x y z
N MET A 1 3.74 13.02 -2.12
CA MET A 1 2.34 12.64 -1.80
C MET A 1 1.62 12.44 -3.10
N LEU A 2 0.83 11.37 -3.20
CA LEU A 2 0.02 11.10 -4.40
C LEU A 2 -1.27 11.92 -4.39
N ASN A 3 -1.71 12.34 -5.57
CA ASN A 3 -3.00 13.00 -5.77
C ASN A 3 -4.14 11.96 -5.83
N GLU A 4 -5.39 12.38 -5.62
CA GLU A 4 -6.56 11.48 -5.61
C GLU A 4 -6.69 10.61 -6.88
N SER A 5 -6.37 11.17 -8.06
CA SER A 5 -6.40 10.41 -9.31
C SER A 5 -5.31 9.34 -9.39
N GLU A 6 -4.17 9.55 -8.73
CA GLU A 6 -3.10 8.55 -8.64
C GLU A 6 -3.45 7.47 -7.60
N LEU A 7 -4.17 7.84 -6.53
CA LEU A 7 -4.70 6.91 -5.53
C LEU A 7 -5.75 5.95 -6.11
N GLN A 8 -6.54 6.40 -7.08
CA GLN A 8 -7.53 5.56 -7.79
C GLN A 8 -6.92 4.58 -8.79
N CYS A 9 -5.59 4.54 -8.92
CA CYS A 9 -4.95 3.61 -9.84
C CYS A 9 -5.05 2.18 -9.27
N ASP A 10 -5.74 1.29 -9.98
CA ASP A 10 -6.07 -0.09 -9.54
C ASP A 10 -4.90 -0.87 -8.93
N TRP A 11 -3.69 -0.63 -9.43
CA TRP A 11 -2.49 -1.31 -8.95
C TRP A 11 -2.00 -0.80 -7.57
N ILE A 12 -2.27 0.45 -7.17
CA ILE A 12 -1.98 0.94 -5.81
C ILE A 12 -2.94 0.28 -4.84
N SER A 13 -4.23 0.32 -5.14
CA SER A 13 -5.25 -0.40 -4.37
C SER A 13 -4.87 -1.87 -4.24
N LEU A 14 -4.41 -2.53 -5.32
CA LEU A 14 -3.97 -3.92 -5.26
C LEU A 14 -2.73 -4.14 -4.37
N ASN A 15 -1.72 -3.27 -4.41
CA ASN A 15 -0.53 -3.43 -3.55
C ASN A 15 -0.85 -3.14 -2.07
N VAL A 16 -1.70 -2.14 -1.84
CA VAL A 16 -2.25 -1.79 -0.52
C VAL A 16 -3.08 -2.96 0.02
N GLU A 17 -4.02 -3.46 -0.78
CA GLU A 17 -4.84 -4.64 -0.47
C GLU A 17 -3.92 -5.82 -0.17
N LEU A 18 -2.98 -6.18 -1.04
CA LEU A 18 -2.09 -7.32 -0.80
C LEU A 18 -1.29 -7.17 0.50
N ALA A 19 -0.73 -6.00 0.78
CA ALA A 19 0.07 -5.83 1.99
C ALA A 19 -0.77 -5.79 3.28
N ILE A 20 -1.99 -5.30 3.22
CA ILE A 20 -2.90 -5.26 4.37
C ILE A 20 -3.64 -6.60 4.54
N VAL A 21 -3.93 -7.30 3.45
CA VAL A 21 -4.66 -8.59 3.42
C VAL A 21 -3.77 -9.75 3.80
N ILE A 22 -2.50 -9.79 3.38
CA ILE A 22 -1.61 -10.93 3.65
C ILE A 22 -1.46 -11.21 5.18
N PRO A 23 -1.37 -10.20 6.06
CA PRO A 23 -1.40 -10.39 7.50
C PRO A 23 -2.79 -10.78 8.05
N ILE A 24 -3.86 -10.34 7.40
CA ILE A 24 -5.23 -10.47 7.90
C ILE A 24 -5.84 -11.76 7.36
N LYS A 25 -5.77 -12.82 8.19
CA LYS A 25 -6.28 -14.17 7.89
C LYS A 25 -7.77 -14.24 7.54
N ASP A 26 -8.55 -13.19 7.73
CA ASP A 26 -9.98 -13.17 7.46
C ASP A 26 -10.39 -11.97 6.59
N LEU A 27 -10.58 -12.28 5.31
CA LEU A 27 -10.97 -11.36 4.24
C LEU A 27 -12.45 -10.98 4.28
N SER A 28 -13.27 -11.71 5.05
CA SER A 28 -14.73 -11.62 4.93
C SER A 28 -15.33 -10.30 5.46
N ASN A 29 -14.58 -9.54 6.26
CA ASN A 29 -15.04 -8.29 6.89
C ASN A 29 -14.05 -7.12 6.75
N PHE A 30 -13.12 -7.20 5.79
CA PHE A 30 -12.10 -6.15 5.65
C PHE A 30 -12.64 -4.98 4.83
N GLU A 31 -13.09 -3.94 5.51
CA GLU A 31 -13.61 -2.71 4.92
C GLU A 31 -12.72 -1.54 5.35
N PHE A 32 -12.10 -0.86 4.38
CA PHE A 32 -11.17 0.24 4.68
C PHE A 32 -11.27 1.37 3.65
N GLU A 33 -10.82 2.56 4.07
CA GLU A 33 -10.74 3.76 3.24
C GLU A 33 -9.29 4.24 3.23
N ILE A 34 -8.65 4.28 2.05
CA ILE A 34 -7.30 4.85 1.90
C ILE A 34 -7.41 6.37 2.03
N VAL A 35 -6.70 6.93 3.01
CA VAL A 35 -6.68 8.38 3.26
C VAL A 35 -5.53 9.04 2.53
N GLN A 36 -4.35 8.42 2.57
CA GLN A 36 -3.14 9.01 2.02
C GLN A 36 -2.14 7.92 1.64
N VAL A 37 -1.44 8.14 0.52
CA VAL A 37 -0.30 7.32 0.14
C VAL A 37 0.90 8.22 -0.18
N ALA A 38 2.05 7.83 0.35
CA ALA A 38 3.35 8.38 -0.02
C ALA A 38 4.23 7.26 -0.57
N ILE A 39 5.07 7.59 -1.53
CA ILE A 39 6.00 6.67 -2.14
C ILE A 39 7.39 7.25 -2.03
N GLU A 40 8.30 6.41 -1.58
CA GLU A 40 9.72 6.63 -1.57
C GLU A 40 10.34 5.65 -2.56
N SER A 41 11.05 6.18 -3.56
CA SER A 41 11.84 5.36 -4.48
C SER A 41 13.18 5.11 -3.82
N LEU A 42 13.55 3.84 -3.67
CA LEU A 42 14.89 3.46 -3.22
C LEU A 42 15.89 3.41 -4.38
N ASP A 43 15.38 3.47 -5.62
CA ASP A 43 16.20 3.73 -6.79
C ASP A 43 16.45 5.25 -6.90
N ASP A 44 17.70 5.67 -7.17
CA ASP A 44 18.17 7.07 -7.33
C ASP A 44 17.49 7.87 -8.48
N LYS A 45 16.37 7.38 -9.02
CA LYS A 45 15.61 8.06 -10.06
C LYS A 45 14.58 8.99 -9.43
N GLU A 46 14.93 10.26 -9.32
CA GLU A 46 13.96 11.32 -9.06
C GLU A 46 13.13 11.64 -10.32
N PRO A 47 11.83 11.94 -10.18
CA PRO A 47 11.04 11.86 -8.95
C PRO A 47 10.64 10.41 -8.60
N PRO A 48 10.45 10.09 -7.30
CA PRO A 48 9.97 8.79 -6.88
C PRO A 48 8.64 8.50 -7.57
N SER A 49 8.63 7.46 -8.39
CA SER A 49 7.52 7.19 -9.27
C SER A 49 6.94 5.81 -9.00
N LEU A 50 5.68 5.66 -9.36
CA LEU A 50 4.97 4.40 -9.47
C LEU A 50 5.74 3.32 -10.28
N LYS A 51 6.68 3.76 -11.14
CA LYS A 51 7.50 2.92 -12.00
C LYS A 51 8.86 2.55 -11.38
N SER A 52 9.17 3.01 -10.17
CA SER A 52 10.40 2.62 -9.47
C SER A 52 10.41 1.11 -9.24
N LYS A 53 11.58 0.49 -9.41
CA LYS A 53 11.74 -0.95 -9.27
C LYS A 53 11.80 -1.31 -7.80
N ASP A 54 12.54 -0.55 -7.00
CA ASP A 54 12.51 -0.64 -5.55
C ASP A 54 11.81 0.60 -4.97
N ALA A 55 10.71 0.36 -4.26
CA ALA A 55 9.91 1.41 -3.69
C ALA A 55 9.33 1.01 -2.33
N VAL A 56 9.29 1.97 -1.43
CA VAL A 56 8.56 1.89 -0.16
C VAL A 56 7.30 2.74 -0.29
N ILE A 57 6.16 2.13 0.04
CA ILE A 57 4.84 2.71 -0.04
C ILE A 57 4.32 2.84 1.39
N TYR A 58 4.12 4.08 1.83
CA TYR A 58 3.53 4.41 3.11
C TYR A 58 2.06 4.69 2.90
N ILE A 59 1.20 3.99 3.63
CA ILE A 59 -0.25 4.03 3.46
C ILE A 59 -0.88 4.43 4.79
N ALA A 60 -1.64 5.51 4.79
CA ALA A 60 -2.57 5.83 5.86
C ALA A 60 -3.98 5.45 5.42
N TYR A 61 -4.67 4.65 6.23
CA TYR A 61 -6.01 4.19 5.94
C TYR A 61 -6.89 4.19 7.19
N LYS A 62 -8.21 4.13 6.98
CA LYS A 62 -9.20 3.95 8.02
C LYS A 62 -9.74 2.53 7.95
N ASP A 63 -9.69 1.81 9.05
CA ASP A 63 -10.33 0.51 9.23
C ASP A 63 -11.81 0.72 9.60
N LEU A 64 -12.69 0.62 8.62
CA LEU A 64 -14.12 0.88 8.79
C LEU A 64 -14.79 -0.21 9.64
N ALA A 65 -14.19 -1.40 9.74
CA ALA A 65 -14.66 -2.43 10.66
C ALA A 65 -14.41 -2.02 12.12
N LYS A 66 -13.21 -1.50 12.44
CA LYS A 66 -12.89 -0.94 13.78
C LYS A 66 -13.67 0.32 14.11
N ALA A 67 -14.02 1.12 13.11
CA ALA A 67 -14.87 2.30 13.32
C ALA A 67 -16.25 1.92 13.91
N ARG A 68 -16.76 0.72 13.59
CA ARG A 68 -18.03 0.21 14.12
C ARG A 68 -17.93 -0.29 15.57
N THR A 69 -16.74 -0.69 16.02
CA THR A 69 -16.51 -1.20 17.39
C THR A 69 -16.10 -0.09 18.37
N GLY A 70 -15.86 1.13 17.88
CA GLY A 70 -15.41 2.26 18.69
C GLY A 70 -13.90 2.25 18.98
N GLU A 71 -13.15 1.35 18.34
CA GLU A 71 -11.70 1.27 18.45
C GLU A 71 -11.01 2.35 17.59
N PRO A 72 -9.74 2.70 17.88
CA PRO A 72 -8.94 3.52 16.99
C PRO A 72 -8.87 2.91 15.59
N TYR A 73 -9.47 3.59 14.62
CA TYR A 73 -9.62 3.09 13.26
C TYR A 73 -8.63 3.70 12.27
N HIS A 74 -7.83 4.68 12.66
CA HIS A 74 -6.76 5.20 11.81
C HIS A 74 -5.55 4.27 11.91
N CYS A 75 -5.15 3.71 10.77
CA CYS A 75 -4.08 2.75 10.66
C CYS A 75 -3.03 3.22 9.65
N GLN A 76 -1.82 2.75 9.84
CA GLN A 76 -0.70 2.97 8.92
C GLN A 76 -0.10 1.62 8.55
N ALA A 77 0.25 1.46 7.28
CA ALA A 77 0.94 0.30 6.76
C ALA A 77 2.14 0.74 5.92
N VAL A 78 3.19 -0.08 5.94
CA VAL A 78 4.38 0.12 5.11
C VAL A 78 4.55 -1.09 4.21
N VAL A 79 4.68 -0.83 2.92
CA VAL A 79 4.84 -1.87 1.91
C VAL A 79 6.12 -1.62 1.16
N ARG A 80 7.00 -2.60 1.14
CA ARG A 80 8.14 -2.59 0.22
C ARG A 80 7.84 -3.44 -0.99
N ARG A 81 8.06 -2.85 -2.15
CA ARG A 81 7.96 -3.49 -3.46
C ARG A 81 9.33 -3.51 -4.12
N VAL A 82 9.70 -4.68 -4.66
CA VAL A 82 10.92 -4.84 -5.46
C VAL A 82 10.58 -5.57 -6.77
N ILE A 83 10.91 -4.96 -7.90
CA ILE A 83 10.88 -5.58 -9.23
C ILE A 83 12.30 -6.00 -9.60
N ASN A 84 12.50 -7.29 -9.81
CA ASN A 84 13.74 -7.81 -10.37
C ASN A 84 13.55 -8.10 -11.86
N ASP A 85 14.05 -7.21 -12.71
CA ASP A 85 13.96 -7.36 -14.17
C ASP A 85 14.74 -8.56 -14.71
N ALA A 86 15.81 -8.97 -14.04
CA ALA A 86 16.64 -10.09 -14.49
C ALA A 86 15.91 -11.43 -14.35
N THR A 87 15.05 -11.55 -13.34
CA THR A 87 14.22 -12.75 -13.10
C THR A 87 12.77 -12.55 -13.52
N GLY A 88 12.33 -11.33 -13.80
CA GLY A 88 10.94 -10.97 -14.07
C GLY A 88 10.03 -11.11 -12.84
N THR A 89 10.58 -11.07 -11.62
CA THR A 89 9.82 -11.33 -10.40
C THR A 89 9.44 -10.05 -9.66
N LEU A 90 8.22 -10.04 -9.11
CA LEU A 90 7.73 -9.01 -8.18
C LEU A 90 7.76 -9.57 -6.75
N SER A 91 8.41 -8.85 -5.85
CA SER A 91 8.39 -9.12 -4.41
C SER A 91 7.66 -8.01 -3.68
N ILE A 92 6.71 -8.39 -2.83
CA ILE A 92 5.92 -7.48 -1.98
C ILE A 92 6.11 -7.95 -0.54
N GLN A 93 6.49 -7.03 0.34
CA GLN A 93 6.65 -7.27 1.77
C GLN A 93 5.88 -6.19 2.52
N GLY A 94 4.98 -6.61 3.42
CA GLY A 94 4.32 -5.72 4.38
C GLY A 94 4.93 -5.85 5.77
N ASP A 95 4.83 -4.78 6.56
CA ASP A 95 5.10 -4.72 8.00
C ASP A 95 3.84 -4.22 8.73
#